data_AF-A0A968FTM6-F1
#
_entry.id   AF-A0A968FTM6-F1
#
_cell.length_a   1.000
_cell.length_b   1.000
_cell.length_c   1.000
_cell.angle_alpha   90.00
_cell.angle_beta   90.00
_cell.angle_gamma   90.00
#
_symmetry.space_group_name_H-M   'P 1'
#
loop_
_entity.id
_entity.type
_entity.pdbx_description
1 polymer ?
#
loop_
_entity_poly.entity_id
_entity_poly.type
_entity_poly.pdbx_seq_one_letter_code
_entity_poly.pdbx_strand_id
1 'polypeptide(L)' 'MECISYKKGYKYQLVEDYLSNTGIKPDEPIETDFIDLTAKGTIKIKKGYAWDGPSGPAVDTFAADPEAV' A
#
# COMPACT_ATOMS: atom_id res chain seq x y z
N MET A 1 14.45 -10.15 21.73
CA MET A 1 14.26 -9.42 20.46
C MET A 1 14.22 -10.47 19.38
N GLU A 2 13.24 -10.57 18.49
CA GLU A 2 12.48 -9.53 17.77
C GLU A 2 10.96 -9.63 18.03
N CYS A 3 10.23 -8.51 17.91
CA CYS A 3 8.78 -8.53 18.06
C CYS A 3 8.14 -7.74 16.91
N ILE A 4 7.37 -8.42 16.06
CA ILE A 4 6.48 -7.80 15.08
C ILE A 4 5.15 -7.53 15.79
N SER A 5 4.71 -6.26 15.78
CA SER A 5 3.53 -5.79 16.52
C SER A 5 2.51 -5.17 15.56
N TYR A 6 1.24 -5.55 15.76
CA TYR A 6 0.11 -5.12 14.94
C TYR A 6 -0.66 -3.98 15.60
N LYS A 7 -1.25 -3.10 14.77
CA LYS A 7 -1.82 -1.81 15.19
C LYS A 7 -3.34 -1.79 15.01
N LYS A 8 -4.09 -1.37 16.03
CA LYS A 8 -5.56 -1.23 15.99
C LYS A 8 -5.95 -0.09 15.03
N GLY A 9 -6.97 -0.32 14.19
CA GLY A 9 -7.64 0.73 13.40
C GLY A 9 -6.84 1.22 12.19
N TYR A 10 -6.46 0.30 11.29
CA TYR A 10 -5.90 0.69 9.99
C TYR A 10 -6.78 1.74 9.32
N LYS A 11 -6.18 2.86 8.89
CA LYS A 11 -6.90 3.99 8.30
C LYS A 11 -7.56 3.61 6.97
N TYR A 12 -6.91 2.73 6.21
CA TYR A 12 -7.42 2.22 4.95
C TYR A 12 -7.28 0.71 4.91
N GLN A 13 -8.38 0.05 4.57
CA GLN A 13 -8.41 -1.37 4.26
C GLN A 13 -9.19 -1.55 2.97
N LEU A 14 -8.63 -2.31 2.03
CA LEU A 14 -9.32 -2.63 0.79
C LEU A 14 -10.59 -3.45 1.07
N VAL A 15 -11.72 -2.96 0.56
CA VAL A 15 -13.03 -3.64 0.69
C VAL A 15 -13.25 -4.73 -0.36
N GLU A 16 -12.46 -4.69 -1.45
CA GLU A 16 -12.44 -5.63 -2.57
C GLU A 16 -11.03 -5.71 -3.19
N ASP A 17 -10.83 -6.68 -4.08
CA ASP A 17 -9.56 -6.81 -4.80
C ASP A 17 -9.39 -5.63 -5.76
N TYR A 18 -8.19 -5.06 -5.78
CA TYR A 18 -7.81 -3.98 -6.69
C TYR A 18 -6.81 -4.49 -7.73
N LEU A 19 -7.07 -4.18 -9.00
CA LEU A 19 -6.20 -4.55 -10.12
C LEU A 19 -5.74 -3.28 -10.83
N SER A 20 -4.44 -3.20 -11.09
CA SER A 20 -3.87 -2.11 -11.87
C SER A 20 -2.65 -2.57 -12.66
N ASN A 21 -2.27 -1.82 -13.69
CA ASN A 21 -1.04 -2.05 -14.41
C ASN A 21 -0.01 -1.03 -13.94
N THR A 22 1.09 -1.50 -13.35
CA THR A 22 2.17 -0.65 -12.83
C THR A 22 3.29 -0.47 -13.85
N GLY A 23 3.32 -1.28 -14.90
CA GLY A 23 4.45 -1.35 -15.85
C GLY A 23 5.72 -2.00 -15.27
N ILE A 24 5.74 -2.33 -13.98
CA ILE A 24 6.87 -2.98 -13.30
C ILE A 24 6.83 -4.47 -13.63
N LYS A 25 7.80 -4.95 -14.42
CA LYS A 25 7.85 -6.34 -14.91
C LYS A 25 9.02 -7.08 -14.27
N PRO A 26 8.76 -7.82 -13.17
CA PRO A 26 9.79 -8.68 -12.60
C PRO A 26 10.05 -9.89 -13.52
N ASP A 27 11.23 -10.49 -13.40
CA ASP A 27 11.60 -11.70 -14.17
C ASP A 27 10.70 -12.90 -13.82
N GLU A 28 10.29 -12.99 -12.55
CA GLU A 28 9.37 -13.99 -12.04
C GLU A 28 8.17 -13.31 -11.34
N PRO A 29 6.97 -13.92 -11.37
CA PRO A 29 5.82 -13.39 -10.63
C PRO A 29 6.10 -13.37 -9.12
N ILE A 30 5.65 -12.30 -8.46
CA ILE A 30 5.75 -12.15 -7.00
C ILE A 30 4.37 -12.43 -6.42
N GLU A 31 4.28 -13.37 -5.51
CA GLU A 31 3.04 -13.73 -4.82
C GLU A 31 3.26 -13.63 -3.30
N THR A 32 2.40 -12.87 -2.65
CA THR A 32 2.37 -12.71 -1.19
C THR A 32 0.95 -12.87 -0.68
N ASP A 33 0.76 -12.81 0.64
CA ASP A 33 -0.56 -12.91 1.26
C ASP A 33 -1.56 -11.85 0.75
N PHE A 34 -1.08 -10.66 0.38
CA PHE A 34 -1.95 -9.54 0.01
C PHE A 34 -1.64 -8.89 -1.34
N ILE A 35 -0.50 -9.19 -1.96
CA ILE A 35 -0.07 -8.58 -3.22
C ILE A 35 0.41 -9.67 -4.17
N ASP A 36 -0.14 -9.66 -5.38
CA ASP A 36 0.39 -10.41 -6.52
C ASP A 36 0.90 -9.42 -7.57
N LEU A 37 2.12 -9.63 -8.08
CA LEU A 37 2.66 -8.89 -9.22
C LEU A 37 3.05 -9.90 -10.29
N THR A 38 2.33 -9.86 -11.40
CA THR A 38 2.63 -10.72 -12.55
C THR A 38 3.88 -10.22 -13.29
N ALA A 39 4.59 -11.13 -13.97
CA ALA A 39 5.69 -10.77 -14.87
C ALA A 39 5.27 -9.83 -16.04
N LYS A 40 3.96 -9.67 -16.27
CA LYS A 40 3.41 -8.74 -17.27
C LYS A 40 3.23 -7.31 -16.73
N GLY A 41 3.43 -7.09 -15.44
CA GLY A 41 3.28 -5.80 -14.76
C GLY A 41 1.87 -5.47 -14.29
N THR A 42 0.98 -6.47 -14.27
CA THR A 42 -0.30 -6.36 -13.56
C THR A 42 -0.08 -6.63 -12.09
N ILE A 43 -0.44 -5.66 -11.25
CA ILE A 43 -0.52 -5.81 -9.79
C ILE A 43 -1.96 -6.10 -9.39
N LYS A 44 -2.12 -7.05 -8.48
CA LYS A 44 -3.35 -7.33 -7.75
C LYS A 44 -3.10 -7.10 -6.28
N ILE A 45 -3.85 -6.18 -5.68
CA ILE A 45 -3.86 -5.97 -4.23
C ILE A 45 -5.15 -6.60 -3.70
N LYS A 46 -5.00 -7.63 -2.85
CA LYS A 46 -6.13 -8.44 -2.38
C LYS A 46 -6.93 -7.69 -1.32
N LYS A 47 -8.23 -7.99 -1.28
CA LYS A 47 -9.15 -7.52 -0.23
C LYS A 47 -8.55 -7.74 1.16
N GLY A 48 -8.76 -6.78 2.04
CA GLY A 48 -8.29 -6.86 3.42
C GLY A 48 -6.84 -6.40 3.61
N TYR A 49 -6.11 -6.14 2.52
CA TYR A 49 -4.84 -5.42 2.60
C TYR A 49 -5.08 -4.07 3.28
N ALA A 50 -4.38 -3.88 4.38
CA ALA A 50 -4.52 -2.73 5.24
C ALA A 50 -3.21 -1.96 5.26
N TRP A 51 -3.28 -0.63 5.09
CA TRP A 51 -2.10 0.21 5.07
C TRP A 51 -2.36 1.55 5.79
N ASP A 52 -1.30 2.12 6.36
CA ASP A 52 -1.33 3.36 7.14
C ASP A 52 -0.53 4.46 6.39
N GLY A 53 -0.94 4.73 5.15
CA GLY A 53 -0.25 5.63 4.20
C GLY A 53 -1.25 6.43 3.36
N PRO A 54 -0.80 7.33 2.46
CA PRO A 54 -1.71 8.17 1.70
C PRO A 54 -2.59 7.32 0.76
N SER A 55 -3.82 7.78 0.49
CA SER A 55 -4.76 7.08 -0.39
C SER A 55 -4.39 7.16 -1.88
N GLY A 56 -3.31 7.86 -2.22
CA GLY A 56 -2.78 8.09 -3.56
C GLY A 56 -1.51 8.97 -3.49
N PRO A 57 -0.93 9.39 -4.63
CA PRO A 57 0.19 10.34 -4.64
C PRO A 57 -0.21 11.61 -3.89
N ALA A 58 0.46 11.88 -2.77
CA ALA A 58 0.30 13.11 -2.03
C ALA A 58 1.45 14.05 -2.40
N VAL A 59 1.13 15.30 -2.75
CA VAL A 59 2.15 16.34 -2.90
C VAL A 59 2.82 16.52 -1.53
N ASP A 60 4.14 16.47 -1.49
CA ASP A 60 4.92 16.77 -0.30
C ASP A 60 4.85 18.28 -0.03
N THR A 61 3.75 18.72 0.58
CA THR A 61 3.63 20.06 1.13
C THR A 61 4.01 19.99 2.61
N PHE A 62 5.05 20.72 3.01
CA PHE A 62 5.30 21.02 4.42
C PHE A 62 4.02 21.61 5.00
N ALA A 63 3.29 20.83 5.81
CA ALA A 63 2.22 21.38 6.61
C ALA A 63 2.90 22.35 7.59
N ALA A 64 2.73 23.66 7.35
CA ALA A 64 3.12 24.66 8.32
C ALA A 64 2.39 24.34 9.63
N ASP A 65 3.16 24.24 10.71
CA ASP A 65 2.66 24.11 12.07
C ASP A 65 1.69 25.27 12.35
N PRO A 66 0.40 25.01 12.61
CA PRO A 66 -0.56 26.08 12.87
C PRO A 66 -0.39 26.73 14.25
N GLU A 67 0.55 26.30 15.10
CA GLU A 67 0.84 26.91 16.41
C GLU A 67 2.12 27.77 16.45
N ALA A 68 2.70 28.10 15.29
CA ALA A 68 3.79 29.07 15.20
C ALA A 68 3.30 30.51 14.92
N VAL A 69 2.34 31.02 15.71
CA VAL A 69 2.08 32.47 15.91
C VAL A 69 1.50 32.77 17.29
#